data_AF-A0A9D7J894-F1
#
_entry.id   AF-A0A9D7J894-F1
#
_cell.length_a   1.000
_cell.length_b   1.000
_cell.length_c   1.000
_cell.angle_alpha   90.00
_cell.angle_beta   90.00
_cell.angle_gamma   90.00
#
_symmetry.space_group_name_H-M   'P 1'
#
loop_
_entity.id
_entity.type
_entity.pdbx_description
1 polymer ?
#
loop_
_entity_poly.entity_id
_entity_poly.type
_entity_poly.pdbx_seq_one_letter_code
_entity_poly.pdbx_strand_id
1 'polypeptide(L)'
;MSTLTRLARLLTACTVLRIDPLAVHIEAGESGRHEVRLASCTDWYELANHWRVPIRKRDIRHHRVRNFAAQRHLWAEDSDWLIHHMCMPHMPCWESDPATQPELIGGQAC
;
A
#
# COMPACT_ATOMS: atom_id res chain seq x y z
N MET A 1 19.06 -2.29 -8.47
CA MET A 1 18.22 -3.46 -8.83
C MET A 1 17.27 -3.01 -9.96
N SER A 2 17.03 -3.84 -10.97
CA SER A 2 16.17 -3.42 -12.10
C SER A 2 14.69 -3.30 -11.69
N THR A 3 13.91 -2.49 -12.40
CA THR A 3 12.45 -2.37 -12.22
C THR A 3 11.75 -3.74 -12.33
N LEU A 4 12.16 -4.57 -13.29
CA LEU A 4 11.61 -5.93 -13.45
C LEU A 4 11.90 -6.80 -12.24
N THR A 5 13.11 -6.72 -11.68
CA THR A 5 13.48 -7.48 -10.49
C THR A 5 12.69 -7.01 -9.26
N ARG A 6 12.46 -5.70 -9.10
CA ARG A 6 11.60 -5.13 -8.04
C ARG A 6 10.17 -5.64 -8.14
N LEU A 7 9.59 -5.60 -9.33
CA LEU A 7 8.23 -6.07 -9.59
C LEU A 7 8.11 -7.58 -9.34
N ALA A 8 9.06 -8.39 -9.83
CA ALA A 8 9.06 -9.82 -9.60
C ALA A 8 9.11 -10.17 -8.11
N ARG A 9 9.91 -9.44 -7.31
CA ARG A 9 9.95 -9.60 -5.85
C ARG A 9 8.61 -9.27 -5.19
N LEU A 10 7.95 -8.20 -5.61
CA LEU A 10 6.62 -7.85 -5.11
C LEU A 10 5.61 -8.96 -5.42
N LEU A 11 5.51 -9.36 -6.70
CA LEU A 11 4.56 -10.39 -7.13
C LEU A 11 4.79 -11.73 -6.43
N THR A 12 6.05 -12.10 -6.19
CA THR A 12 6.40 -13.31 -5.44
C THR A 12 5.91 -13.22 -4.00
N ALA A 13 6.16 -12.10 -3.32
CA ALA A 13 5.70 -11.90 -1.94
C ALA A 13 4.18 -11.93 -1.84
N CYS A 14 3.49 -11.22 -2.74
CA CYS A 14 2.02 -11.23 -2.85
C CYS A 14 1.48 -12.66 -3.08
N THR A 15 2.09 -13.43 -3.97
CA THR A 15 1.68 -14.82 -4.24
C THR A 15 1.86 -15.71 -3.01
N VAL A 16 3.00 -15.61 -2.32
CA VAL A 16 3.28 -16.39 -1.10
C VAL A 16 2.28 -16.10 0.01
N LEU A 17 1.88 -14.84 0.15
CA LEU A 17 0.95 -14.39 1.18
C LEU A 17 -0.53 -14.45 0.75
N ARG A 18 -0.80 -14.81 -0.52
CA ARG A 18 -2.15 -14.76 -1.11
C ARG A 18 -2.80 -13.38 -1.01
N ILE A 19 -1.99 -12.35 -1.24
CA ILE A 19 -2.39 -10.95 -1.25
C ILE A 19 -2.58 -10.52 -2.70
N ASP A 20 -3.76 -9.99 -3.01
CA ASP A 20 -4.00 -9.29 -4.28
C ASP A 20 -3.78 -7.77 -4.08
N PRO A 21 -2.71 -7.19 -4.66
CA PRO A 21 -2.49 -5.76 -4.56
C PRO A 21 -3.57 -5.00 -5.35
N LEU A 22 -4.12 -3.94 -4.75
CA LEU A 22 -5.09 -3.06 -5.41
C LEU A 22 -4.45 -2.26 -6.54
N ALA A 23 -3.22 -1.81 -6.33
CA ALA A 23 -2.48 -1.02 -7.30
C ALA A 23 -0.98 -1.14 -7.06
N VAL A 24 -0.21 -1.04 -8.16
CA VAL A 24 1.24 -1.02 -8.14
C VAL A 24 1.70 0.16 -9.00
N HIS A 25 2.46 1.06 -8.41
CA HIS A 25 3.04 2.21 -9.09
C HIS A 25 4.57 2.08 -9.12
N ILE A 26 5.17 2.29 -10.29
CA ILE A 26 6.61 2.26 -10.48
C ILE A 26 7.00 3.46 -11.32
N GLU A 27 7.69 4.41 -10.71
CA GLU A 27 8.27 5.54 -11.42
C GLU A 27 9.59 5.14 -12.08
N ALA A 28 9.82 5.59 -13.32
CA ALA A 28 11.04 5.29 -14.06
C ALA A 28 12.23 6.12 -13.53
N GLY A 29 13.34 5.46 -13.21
CA GLY A 29 14.59 6.10 -12.75
C GLY A 29 15.24 5.37 -11.58
N GLU A 30 16.52 5.66 -11.28
CA GLU A 30 17.24 5.01 -10.17
C GLU A 30 16.68 5.39 -8.78
N SER A 31 16.13 6.61 -8.66
CA SER A 31 15.45 7.13 -7.47
C SER A 31 13.92 7.06 -7.55
N GLY A 32 13.39 6.36 -8.56
CA GLY A 32 11.95 6.31 -8.81
C GLY A 32 11.20 5.74 -7.59
N ARG A 33 10.07 6.36 -7.26
CA ARG A 33 9.18 5.86 -6.21
C ARG A 33 8.50 4.57 -6.69
N HIS A 34 8.61 3.51 -5.88
CA HIS A 34 7.85 2.28 -6.07
C HIS A 34 6.85 2.15 -4.93
N GLU A 35 5.57 2.03 -5.26
CA GLU A 35 4.49 1.96 -4.27
C GLU A 35 3.56 0.80 -4.59
N VAL A 36 3.15 0.07 -3.56
CA VAL A 36 2.09 -0.92 -3.63
C VAL A 36 0.96 -0.54 -2.69
N ARG A 37 -0.27 -0.63 -3.19
CA ARG A 37 -1.49 -0.42 -2.42
C ARG A 37 -2.19 -1.74 -2.15
N LEU A 38 -2.65 -1.92 -0.92
CA LEU A 38 -3.26 -3.16 -0.45
C LEU A 38 -4.71 -2.97 -0.02
N ALA A 39 -5.49 -4.04 -0.13
CA ALA A 39 -6.92 -4.04 0.12
C ALA A 39 -7.27 -3.96 1.61
N SER A 40 -6.45 -4.54 2.49
CA SER A 40 -6.74 -4.58 3.92
C SER A 40 -5.56 -4.23 4.81
N CYS A 41 -5.88 -3.87 6.07
CA CYS A 41 -4.88 -3.73 7.11
C CYS A 41 -4.11 -5.03 7.33
N THR A 42 -4.79 -6.18 7.23
CA THR A 42 -4.19 -7.50 7.40
C THR A 42 -3.11 -7.73 6.34
N ASP A 43 -3.43 -7.52 5.06
CA ASP A 43 -2.47 -7.66 3.96
C ASP A 43 -1.26 -6.76 4.16
N TRP A 44 -1.50 -5.52 4.62
CA TRP A 44 -0.43 -4.58 4.95
C TRP A 44 0.46 -5.10 6.08
N TYR A 45 -0.12 -5.63 7.15
CA TYR A 45 0.66 -6.21 8.25
C TYR A 45 1.45 -7.45 7.78
N GLU A 46 0.83 -8.33 7.01
CA GLU A 46 1.45 -9.54 6.50
C GLU A 46 2.62 -9.23 5.56
N LEU A 47 2.42 -8.34 4.58
CA LEU A 47 3.47 -7.96 3.64
C LEU A 47 4.63 -7.22 4.34
N ALA A 48 4.31 -6.27 5.23
CA ALA A 48 5.33 -5.56 6.01
C ALA A 48 6.12 -6.51 6.93
N ASN A 49 5.47 -7.52 7.50
CA ASN A 49 6.14 -8.54 8.32
C ASN A 49 6.99 -9.50 7.46
N HIS A 50 6.49 -9.90 6.28
CA HIS A 50 7.21 -10.75 5.34
C HIS A 50 8.53 -10.11 4.89
N TRP A 51 8.51 -8.81 4.60
CA TRP A 51 9.72 -8.02 4.30
C TRP A 51 10.49 -7.57 5.55
N ARG A 52 10.06 -7.98 6.74
CA ARG A 52 10.70 -7.67 8.02
C ARG A 52 10.89 -6.17 8.25
N VAL A 53 9.97 -5.34 7.77
CA VAL A 53 10.00 -3.90 7.97
C VAL A 53 9.83 -3.61 9.47
N PRO A 54 10.82 -3.01 10.16
CA PRO A 54 10.71 -2.74 11.60
C PRO A 54 9.54 -1.81 11.92
N ILE A 55 8.88 -1.98 13.08
CA ILE A 55 7.72 -1.15 13.50
C ILE A 55 8.06 0.35 13.48
N ARG A 56 9.28 0.74 13.86
CA ARG A 56 9.72 2.15 13.82
C ARG A 56 9.75 2.78 12.43
N LYS A 57 9.75 1.97 11.37
CA LYS A 57 9.67 2.40 9.96
C LYS A 57 8.24 2.35 9.42
N ARG A 58 7.27 2.05 10.26
CA ARG A 58 5.85 2.01 9.92
C ARG A 58 5.22 3.32 10.42
N ASP A 59 4.73 4.15 9.51
CA ASP A 59 4.04 5.40 9.85
C ASP A 59 2.52 5.14 9.83
N ILE A 60 1.83 5.67 10.85
CA ILE A 60 0.39 5.54 11.02
C ILE A 60 -0.18 6.94 11.24
N ARG A 61 -0.92 7.45 10.26
CA ARG A 61 -1.52 8.79 10.34
C ARG A 61 -3.03 8.67 10.47
N HIS A 62 -3.58 9.44 11.41
CA HIS A 62 -5.03 9.58 11.57
C HIS A 62 -5.45 10.92 10.99
N HIS A 63 -6.19 10.89 9.88
CA HIS A 63 -6.72 12.09 9.25
C HIS A 63 -8.20 12.23 9.62
N ARG A 64 -8.54 13.32 10.31
CA ARG A 64 -9.94 13.76 10.45
C ARG A 64 -10.21 14.78 9.36
N VAL A 65 -10.93 14.38 8.32
CA VAL A 65 -11.47 15.32 7.34
C VAL A 65 -12.83 15.78 7.88
N ARG A 66 -13.09 17.10 7.91
CA ARG A 66 -14.41 17.64 8.28
C ARG A 66 -15.48 16.92 7.43
N ASN A 67 -16.48 16.33 8.08
CA ASN A 67 -17.58 15.56 7.48
C ASN A 67 -17.27 14.14 6.97
N PHE A 68 -16.07 13.58 7.19
CA PHE A 68 -15.79 12.16 6.92
C PHE A 68 -15.40 11.41 8.19
N ALA A 69 -15.63 10.09 8.19
CA ALA A 69 -15.15 9.19 9.22
C ALA A 69 -13.63 9.35 9.42
N ALA A 70 -13.14 9.18 10.65
CA ALA A 70 -11.71 9.30 10.96
C ALA A 70 -10.91 8.29 10.13
N GLN A 71 -10.08 8.73 9.19
CA GLN A 71 -9.33 7.84 8.31
C GLN A 71 -8.00 7.45 8.95
N ARG A 72 -7.55 6.20 8.79
CA ARG A 72 -6.22 5.74 9.22
C ARG A 72 -5.41 5.34 7.99
N HIS A 73 -4.26 5.97 7.82
CA HIS A 73 -3.29 5.66 6.77
C HIS A 73 -2.14 4.87 7.35
N LEU A 74 -1.79 3.77 6.72
CA LEU A 74 -0.68 2.89 7.08
C LEU A 74 0.38 2.95 5.98
N TRP A 75 1.61 3.24 6.37
CA TRP A 75 2.75 3.31 5.47
C TRP A 75 3.89 2.48 6.04
N ALA A 76 4.53 1.65 5.22
CA ALA A 76 5.74 0.92 5.57
C ALA A 76 6.73 0.98 4.41
N GLU A 77 8.01 1.21 4.69
CA GLU A 77 9.04 1.31 3.66
C GLU A 77 10.09 0.22 3.84
N ASP A 78 10.32 -0.56 2.78
CA ASP A 78 11.49 -1.45 2.64
C ASP A 78 12.57 -0.78 1.77
N SER A 79 13.62 -1.50 1.37
CA SER A 79 14.69 -0.94 0.53
C SER A 79 14.26 -0.56 -0.90
N ASP A 80 13.12 -1.06 -1.34
CA ASP A 80 12.68 -1.06 -2.73
C ASP A 80 11.23 -0.58 -2.92
N TRP A 81 10.37 -0.67 -1.90
CA TRP A 81 8.91 -0.50 -1.97
C TRP A 81 8.37 0.29 -0.78
N LEU A 82 7.42 1.18 -1.09
CA LEU A 82 6.51 1.79 -0.14
C LEU A 82 5.18 1.01 -0.14
N ILE A 83 4.83 0.42 1.00
CA ILE A 83 3.56 -0.30 1.20
C ILE A 83 2.55 0.66 1.82
N HIS A 84 1.41 0.82 1.14
CA HIS A 84 0.37 1.75 1.55
C HIS A 84 -0.98 1.05 1.69
N HIS A 85 -1.69 1.34 2.79
CA HIS A 85 -3.08 0.98 2.97
C HIS A 85 -3.82 2.09 3.71
N MET A 86 -5.09 2.25 3.39
CA MET A 86 -5.94 3.26 4.00
C MET A 86 -7.25 2.63 4.42
N CYS A 87 -7.62 2.79 5.69
CA CYS A 87 -8.81 2.22 6.28
C CYS A 87 -9.67 3.27 6.96
N MET A 88 -10.99 3.03 6.98
CA MET A 88 -11.97 3.84 7.69
C MET A 88 -12.61 2.99 8.80
N PRO A 89 -12.59 3.39 10.08
CA PRO A 89 -13.05 2.61 11.24
C PRO A 89 -14.50 2.10 11.19
N HIS A 90 -15.34 2.74 10.37
CA HIS A 90 -16.75 2.38 10.23
C HIS A 90 -17.04 1.62 8.94
N MET A 91 -16.02 1.36 8.12
CA MET A 91 -16.12 0.51 6.94
C MET A 91 -15.15 -0.66 7.07
N PRO A 92 -15.54 -1.87 6.68
CA PRO A 92 -14.59 -2.95 6.46
C PRO A 92 -13.42 -2.44 5.59
N CYS A 93 -12.18 -2.86 5.87
CA CYS A 93 -11.01 -2.30 5.19
C CYS A 93 -11.08 -2.45 3.64
N TRP A 94 -11.79 -3.49 3.18
CA TRP A 94 -12.07 -3.79 1.77
C TRP A 94 -13.26 -3.00 1.17
N GLU A 95 -14.10 -2.37 2.01
CA GLU A 95 -15.22 -1.50 1.62
C GLU A 95 -14.86 -0.01 1.68
N SER A 96 -13.57 0.34 1.77
CA SER A 96 -13.13 1.72 1.59
C SER A 96 -13.52 2.15 0.18
N ASP A 97 -14.67 2.80 0.02
CA ASP A 97 -15.27 3.19 -1.26
C ASP A 97 -14.18 3.65 -2.23
N PRO A 98 -14.02 3.02 -3.41
CA PRO A 98 -13.03 3.42 -4.41
C PRO A 98 -13.05 4.94 -4.70
N ALA A 99 -14.22 5.59 -4.61
CA ALA A 99 -14.37 7.03 -4.80
C ALA A 99 -13.80 7.88 -3.64
N THR A 100 -13.62 7.28 -2.47
CA THR A 100 -12.95 7.90 -1.29
C THR A 100 -11.48 7.54 -1.19
N GLN A 101 -11.00 6.62 -2.03
CA GLN A 101 -9.59 6.32 -2.15
C GLN A 101 -8.90 7.42 -2.98
N PRO A 102 -7.87 8.11 -2.48
CA PRO A 102 -7.14 9.08 -3.28
C PRO A 102 -6.56 8.34 -4.48
N GLU A 103 -6.91 8.80 -5.68
CA GLU A 103 -6.36 8.29 -6.93
C GLU A 103 -4.84 8.26 -6.81
N LEU A 104 -4.24 7.08 -7.03
CA LEU A 104 -2.82 7.07 -7.32
C LEU A 104 -2.67 7.73 -8.67
N ILE A 105 -1.92 8.82 -8.73
CA ILE A 105 -1.56 9.46 -9.98
C ILE A 105 -0.87 8.40 -10.86
N GLY A 106 -1.52 8.01 -11.96
CA GLY A 106 -1.10 6.91 -12.83
C GLY A 106 -1.95 5.64 -12.79
N GLY A 107 -3.01 5.59 -11.97
CA GLY A 107 -4.07 4.60 -12.13
C GLY A 107 -4.85 4.91 -13.41
N GLN A 108 -4.67 4.11 -14.46
CA GLN A 108 -5.56 4.17 -15.61
C GLN A 108 -6.95 3.74 -15.14
N ALA A 109 -7.89 4.68 -15.15
CA ALA A 109 -9.31 4.35 -15.16
C ALA A 109 -9.57 3.41 -16.35
N CYS A 110 -10.16 2.25 -16.06
CA CYS A 110 -10.85 1.48 -17.09
C CYS A 110 -12.17 2.16 -17.42
#